data_AF-A0A3D9UIV1-F1
#
_entry.id   AF-A0A3D9UIV1-F1
#
_cell.length_a   1.000
_cell.length_b   1.000
_cell.length_c   1.000
_cell.angle_alpha   90.00
_cell.angle_beta   90.00
_cell.angle_gamma   90.00
#
_symmetry.space_group_name_H-M   'P 1'
#
loop_
_entity.id
_entity.type
_entity.pdbx_description
1 polymer ?
#
loop_
_entity_poly.entity_id
_entity_poly.type
_entity_poly.pdbx_seq_one_letter_code
_entity_poly.pdbx_strand_id
1 'polypeptide(L)'
;METINGQPVTDEQLQAWADEAEAGYDVEVLRKRGRKPMGDGAARVVPVRLDDSLLSALDERAEHDHVSRSEIIRAALRAYVA
;
A
#
# COMPACT_ATOMS: atom_id res chain seq x y z
N MET A 1 -18.76 8.11 -24.68
CA MET A 1 -17.96 6.87 -24.58
C MET A 1 -17.30 6.86 -23.23
N GLU A 2 -17.45 5.78 -22.48
CA GLU A 2 -16.77 5.63 -21.19
C GLU A 2 -15.28 5.39 -21.42
N THR A 3 -14.44 5.91 -20.52
CA THR A 3 -12.98 5.88 -20.67
C THR A 3 -12.31 5.43 -19.38
N ILE A 4 -11.29 4.57 -19.48
CA ILE A 4 -10.42 4.18 -18.37
C ILE A 4 -9.00 4.67 -18.68
N ASN A 5 -8.39 5.43 -17.77
CA ASN A 5 -7.07 6.04 -17.96
C ASN A 5 -6.95 6.85 -19.28
N GLY A 6 -8.03 7.53 -19.67
CA GLY A 6 -8.11 8.32 -20.90
C GLY A 6 -8.21 7.51 -22.19
N GLN A 7 -8.34 6.18 -22.11
CA GLN A 7 -8.58 5.30 -23.26
C GLN A 7 -10.06 4.93 -23.37
N PRO A 8 -10.68 5.00 -24.56
CA PRO A 8 -12.08 4.61 -24.75
C PRO A 8 -12.25 3.11 -24.53
N VAL A 9 -13.30 2.75 -23.79
CA VAL A 9 -13.69 1.36 -23.62
C VAL A 9 -14.48 0.92 -24.86
N THR A 10 -14.06 -0.21 -25.44
CA THR A 10 -14.71 -0.83 -26.61
C THR A 10 -15.75 -1.87 -26.18
N ASP A 11 -16.74 -2.13 -27.04
CA ASP A 11 -17.76 -3.15 -26.78
C ASP A 11 -17.14 -4.56 -26.64
N GLU A 12 -16.06 -4.83 -27.38
CA GLU A 12 -15.29 -6.08 -27.26
C GLU A 12 -14.64 -6.23 -25.88
N GLN A 13 -14.12 -5.14 -25.31
CA GLN A 13 -13.57 -5.14 -23.95
C GLN A 13 -14.66 -5.36 -22.89
N LEU A 14 -15.83 -4.73 -23.08
CA LEU A 14 -16.97 -4.93 -22.18
C LEU A 14 -17.43 -6.40 -22.20
N GLN A 15 -17.53 -7.00 -23.39
CA GLN A 15 -17.92 -8.40 -23.51
C GLN A 15 -16.88 -9.31 -22.86
N ALA A 16 -15.58 -9.07 -23.09
CA ALA A 16 -14.52 -9.85 -22.46
C ALA A 16 -14.57 -9.79 -20.92
N TRP A 17 -14.84 -8.63 -20.34
CA TRP A 17 -14.99 -8.49 -18.88
C TRP A 17 -16.28 -9.14 -18.36
N ALA A 18 -17.37 -9.11 -19.12
CA ALA A 18 -18.60 -9.80 -18.76
C ALA A 18 -18.39 -11.31 -18.76
N ASP A 19 -17.78 -11.86 -19.80
CA ASP A 19 -17.46 -13.28 -19.91
C ASP A 19 -16.53 -13.75 -18.78
N GLU A 20 -15.52 -12.93 -18.43
CA GLU A 20 -14.62 -13.19 -17.30
C GLU A 20 -15.37 -13.22 -15.96
N ALA A 21 -16.30 -12.29 -15.75
CA ALA A 21 -17.10 -12.23 -14.53
C ALA A 21 -18.06 -13.42 -14.42
N GLU A 22 -18.68 -13.83 -15.52
CA GLU A 22 -19.59 -14.99 -15.59
C GLU A 22 -18.86 -16.33 -15.43
N ALA A 23 -17.65 -16.45 -16.00
CA ALA A 23 -16.79 -17.62 -15.81
C ALA A 23 -16.35 -17.79 -14.35
N GLY A 24 -16.24 -16.67 -13.61
CA GLY A 24 -15.84 -16.64 -12.22
C GLY A 24 -14.34 -16.87 -12.00
N TYR A 25 -13.85 -16.49 -10.83
CA TYR A 25 -12.43 -16.65 -10.46
C TYR A 25 -12.21 -17.86 -9.57
N ASP A 26 -11.09 -18.56 -9.78
CA ASP A 26 -10.59 -19.55 -8.83
C ASP A 26 -10.13 -18.87 -7.53
N VAL A 27 -11.00 -18.92 -6.52
CA VAL A 27 -10.78 -18.31 -5.20
C VAL A 27 -9.56 -18.87 -4.47
N GLU A 28 -9.16 -20.11 -4.73
CA GLU A 28 -7.98 -20.71 -4.08
C GLU A 28 -6.67 -20.14 -4.65
N VAL A 29 -6.65 -19.73 -5.92
CA VAL A 29 -5.50 -19.03 -6.52
C VAL A 29 -5.40 -17.59 -5.98
N LEU A 30 -6.54 -16.94 -5.71
CA LEU A 30 -6.62 -15.57 -5.19
C LEU A 30 -6.24 -15.44 -3.72
N ARG A 31 -6.19 -16.53 -2.95
CA ARG A 31 -5.83 -16.53 -1.51
C ARG A 31 -4.40 -16.10 -1.19
N LYS A 32 -3.52 -15.91 -2.18
CA LYS A 32 -2.13 -15.46 -2.00
C LYS A 32 -1.97 -13.98 -1.63
N ARG A 33 -2.96 -13.35 -0.96
CA ARG A 33 -2.86 -11.97 -0.49
C ARG A 33 -2.42 -11.90 0.97
N GLY A 34 -1.17 -12.28 1.22
CA GLY A 34 -0.45 -11.76 2.39
C GLY A 34 0.09 -10.36 2.10
N ARG A 35 0.21 -9.51 3.13
CA ARG A 35 0.96 -8.24 2.98
C ARG A 35 2.40 -8.59 2.64
N LYS A 36 2.96 -7.97 1.59
CA LYS A 36 4.37 -8.18 1.20
C LYS A 36 5.28 -8.01 2.43
N PRO A 37 6.27 -8.91 2.66
CA PRO A 37 7.21 -8.77 3.76
C PRO A 37 7.95 -7.43 3.69
N MET A 38 8.36 -6.93 4.86
CA MET A 38 9.23 -5.76 4.95
C MET A 38 10.67 -6.27 5.13
N GLY A 39 11.47 -6.23 4.06
CA GLY A 39 12.80 -6.85 4.04
C GLY A 39 12.72 -8.37 3.82
N ASP A 40 13.61 -9.13 4.47
CA ASP A 40 13.76 -10.58 4.28
C ASP A 40 12.68 -11.43 4.98
N GLY A 41 11.69 -10.80 5.62
CA GLY A 41 10.65 -11.53 6.35
C GLY A 41 9.51 -10.66 6.87
N ALA A 42 8.69 -11.28 7.73
CA ALA A 42 7.60 -10.57 8.40
C ALA A 42 8.15 -9.47 9.32
N ALA A 43 7.55 -8.29 9.28
CA ALA A 43 7.91 -7.20 10.18
C ALA A 43 7.58 -7.57 11.63
N ARG A 44 8.46 -7.25 12.57
CA ARG A 44 8.21 -7.33 14.02
C ARG A 44 7.80 -5.95 14.55
N VAL A 45 6.76 -5.90 15.37
CA VAL A 45 6.37 -4.68 16.09
C VAL A 45 7.28 -4.51 17.32
N VAL A 46 7.94 -3.36 17.41
CA VAL A 46 8.76 -2.97 18.57
C VAL A 46 8.13 -1.72 19.19
N PRO A 47 7.59 -1.78 20.43
CA PRO A 47 7.01 -0.61 21.07
C PRO A 47 8.12 0.37 21.50
N VAL A 48 7.93 1.66 21.19
CA VAL A 48 8.82 2.76 21.58
C VAL A 48 7.98 3.82 22.29
N ARG A 49 8.47 4.31 23.43
CA ARG A 49 7.84 5.43 24.14
C ARG A 49 8.37 6.73 23.54
N LEU A 50 7.44 7.57 23.09
CA LEU A 50 7.70 8.92 22.61
C LEU A 50 6.91 9.86 23.51
N ASP A 51 7.50 11.00 23.86
CA ASP A 51 6.75 12.08 24.48
C ASP A 51 5.84 12.75 23.43
N ASP A 52 4.82 13.47 23.91
CA ASP A 52 3.81 14.08 23.04
C ASP A 52 4.42 15.11 22.07
N SER A 53 5.48 15.82 22.48
CA SER A 53 6.11 16.83 21.63
C SER A 53 6.83 16.20 20.44
N LEU A 54 7.53 15.09 20.66
CA LEU A 54 8.17 14.32 19.59
C LEU A 54 7.14 13.66 18.69
N LEU A 55 6.02 13.16 19.24
CA LEU A 55 4.95 12.59 18.44
C LEU A 55 4.31 13.62 17.50
N SER A 56 4.02 14.83 18.01
CA SER A 56 3.49 15.94 17.19
C SER A 56 4.46 16.35 16.08
N ALA A 57 5.75 16.48 16.38
CA ALA A 57 6.75 16.82 15.36
C ALA A 57 6.86 15.75 14.25
N LEU A 58 6.71 14.47 14.59
CA LEU A 58 6.68 13.38 13.60
C LEU A 58 5.43 13.45 12.72
N ASP A 59 4.28 13.86 13.26
CA ASP A 59 3.04 14.02 12.51
C ASP A 59 3.09 15.18 11.53
N GLU A 60 3.51 16.36 11.99
CA GLU A 60 3.70 17.53 11.13
C GLU A 60 4.67 17.20 9.98
N ARG A 61 5.74 16.46 10.27
CA ARG A 61 6.71 16.06 9.24
C ARG A 61 6.11 15.06 8.24
N ALA A 62 5.33 14.09 8.73
CA ALA A 62 4.67 13.11 7.89
C ALA A 62 3.65 13.75 6.94
N GLU A 63 2.90 14.75 7.42
CA GLU A 63 1.97 15.54 6.62
C GLU A 63 2.70 16.35 5.55
N HIS A 64 3.76 17.08 5.93
CA HIS A 64 4.57 17.87 5.00
C HIS A 64 5.18 17.02 3.87
N ASP A 65 5.70 15.84 4.21
CA ASP A 65 6.38 14.95 3.26
C ASP A 65 5.38 14.01 2.53
N HIS A 66 4.08 14.10 2.83
CA HIS A 66 3.02 13.23 2.30
C HIS A 66 3.32 11.72 2.45
N VAL A 67 3.88 11.33 3.59
CA VAL A 67 4.22 9.94 3.93
C VAL A 67 3.62 9.55 5.27
N SER A 68 3.59 8.25 5.59
CA SER A 68 3.14 7.80 6.91
C SER A 68 4.18 8.11 8.00
N ARG A 69 3.72 8.37 9.23
CA ARG A 69 4.57 8.46 10.43
C ARG A 69 5.59 7.31 10.53
N SER A 70 5.15 6.08 10.29
CA SER A 70 6.01 4.90 10.35
C SER A 70 7.10 4.89 9.27
N GLU A 71 6.89 5.56 8.13
CA GLU A 71 7.92 5.72 7.12
C GLU A 71 8.99 6.72 7.55
N ILE A 72 8.60 7.88 8.12
CA ILE A 72 9.53 8.83 8.72
C ILE A 72 10.40 8.16 9.79
N ILE A 73 9.76 7.41 10.72
CA ILE A 73 10.48 6.70 11.79
C ILE A 73 11.48 5.71 11.20
N ARG A 74 11.08 4.90 10.21
CA ARG A 74 12.00 3.94 9.57
C ARG A 74 13.12 4.63 8.80
N ALA A 75 12.84 5.73 8.10
CA ALA A 75 13.85 6.49 7.36
C ALA A 75 14.89 7.08 8.32
N ALA A 76 14.45 7.67 9.43
CA ALA A 76 15.34 8.18 10.47
C ALA A 76 16.21 7.06 11.08
N LEU A 77 15.61 5.90 11.40
CA LEU A 77 16.35 4.75 11.91
C LEU A 77 17.39 4.24 10.91
N ARG A 78 17.02 4.09 9.62
CA ARG A 78 17.97 3.68 8.56
C ARG A 78 19.12 4.67 8.43
N ALA A 79 18.83 5.98 8.46
CA ALA A 79 19.85 7.02 8.36
C ALA A 79 20.77 7.05 9.59
N TYR A 80 20.25 6.73 10.78
CA TYR A 80 21.02 6.72 12.01
C TYR A 80 21.96 5.51 12.15
N VAL A 81 21.55 4.34 11.64
CA VAL A 81 22.34 3.10 11.73
C VAL A 81 23.23 2.83 10.51
N ALA A 82 23.18 3.69 9.50
CA ALA A 82 23.96 3.58 8.26
C ALA A 82 25.45 3.84 8.47
#